data_AF-A0A1B6CWI8-F1
#
_entry.id   AF-A0A1B6CWI8-F1
#
_cell.length_a   1.000
_cell.length_b   1.000
_cell.length_c   1.000
_cell.angle_alpha   90.00
_cell.angle_beta   90.00
_cell.angle_gamma   90.00
#
_symmetry.space_group_name_H-M   'P 1'
#
loop_
_entity.id
_entity.type
_entity.pdbx_description
1 polymer ?
#
loop_
_entity_poly.entity_id
_entity_poly.type
_entity_poly.pdbx_seq_one_letter_code
_entity_poly.pdbx_strand_id
1 'polypeptide(L)'
;MHFDKPTRRLLVLSRLLSARKAHNNENYNLKYYSTNNVEGKTVVTIGDVKKEILPPKHLEYVPMKYLKATLSQDTLHHLRWMLQKDKLGQDIFLLGRPGPLKARLALQYLELTGRELEYVVLSRDTTESDLKQRREIKNGTASYLDQSAVKA
;
A
#
# COMPACT_ATOMS: atom_id res chain seq x y z
N MET A 1 30.10 7.05 44.36
CA MET A 1 30.47 7.78 43.12
C MET A 1 29.23 8.45 42.55
N HIS A 2 29.15 9.78 42.63
CA HIS A 2 27.97 10.56 42.22
C HIS A 2 28.12 10.97 40.75
N PHE A 3 27.56 10.19 39.82
CA PHE A 3 27.59 10.54 38.41
C PHE A 3 26.58 11.66 38.11
N ASP A 4 27.06 12.70 37.43
CA ASP A 4 26.32 13.90 37.04
C ASP A 4 25.13 13.58 36.11
N LYS A 5 24.06 14.40 36.12
CA LYS A 5 22.84 14.15 35.34
C LYS A 5 23.07 13.99 33.81
N PRO A 6 23.97 14.72 33.12
CA PRO A 6 24.18 14.55 31.68
C PRO A 6 24.89 13.24 31.32
N THR A 7 25.81 12.76 32.16
CA THR A 7 26.52 11.49 31.91
C THR A 7 25.57 10.30 32.01
N ARG A 8 24.60 10.34 32.94
CA ARG A 8 23.53 9.33 33.01
C ARG A 8 22.67 9.29 31.74
N ARG A 9 22.34 10.46 31.15
CA ARG A 9 21.56 10.52 29.91
C ARG A 9 22.33 9.96 28.71
N LEU A 10 23.61 10.25 28.59
CA LEU A 10 24.47 9.68 27.54
C LEU A 10 24.67 8.16 27.69
N LEU A 11 24.73 7.67 28.91
CA LEU A 11 24.78 6.23 29.18
C LEU A 11 23.46 5.54 28.82
N VAL A 12 22.31 6.17 29.09
CA VAL A 12 21.01 5.65 28.64
C VAL A 12 20.91 5.65 27.11
N LEU A 13 21.32 6.74 26.45
CA LEU A 13 21.32 6.83 24.99
C LEU A 13 22.23 5.78 24.36
N SER A 14 23.47 5.63 24.86
CA SER A 14 24.40 4.62 24.36
C SER A 14 23.89 3.20 24.62
N ARG A 15 23.23 2.95 25.76
CA ARG A 15 22.58 1.66 26.04
C ARG A 15 21.42 1.39 25.09
N LEU A 16 20.60 2.39 24.77
CA LEU A 16 19.50 2.28 23.80
C LEU A 16 20.02 2.05 22.37
N LEU A 17 21.07 2.77 21.97
CA LEU A 17 21.72 2.59 20.66
C LEU A 17 22.39 1.22 20.54
N SER A 18 23.05 0.74 21.61
CA SER A 18 23.68 -0.58 21.66
C SER A 18 22.66 -1.72 21.70
N ALA A 19 21.55 -1.57 22.43
CA ALA A 19 20.44 -2.53 22.42
C ALA A 19 19.81 -2.63 21.01
N ARG A 20 19.69 -1.50 20.31
CA ARG A 20 19.27 -1.47 18.90
C ARG A 20 20.28 -2.16 17.97
N LYS A 21 21.58 -2.09 18.28
CA LYS A 21 22.64 -2.77 17.54
C LYS A 21 22.57 -4.30 17.64
N ALA A 22 22.15 -4.83 18.80
CA ALA A 22 21.97 -6.27 19.01
C ALA A 22 20.76 -6.85 18.24
N HIS A 23 19.70 -6.07 18.07
CA HIS A 23 18.58 -6.45 17.20
C HIS A 23 18.95 -6.30 15.71
N ASN A 24 19.91 -5.43 15.38
CA ASN A 24 20.25 -5.04 14.01
C ASN A 24 21.09 -6.02 13.17
N ASN A 25 21.25 -7.27 13.60
CA ASN A 25 22.11 -8.24 12.93
C ASN A 25 21.37 -9.45 12.33
N GLU A 26 20.06 -9.35 12.14
CA GLU A 26 19.38 -10.12 11.10
C GLU A 26 19.26 -9.24 9.86
N ASN A 27 19.61 -9.77 8.70
CA ASN A 27 19.54 -9.06 7.42
C ASN A 27 18.11 -8.54 7.16
N TYR A 28 17.80 -7.31 7.56
CA TYR A 28 16.51 -6.64 7.35
C TYR A 28 16.23 -6.27 5.89
N ASN A 29 16.88 -6.96 4.96
CA ASN A 29 16.50 -6.87 3.57
C ASN A 29 15.14 -7.55 3.46
N LEU A 30 14.09 -6.74 3.53
CA LEU A 30 12.75 -7.16 3.16
C LEU A 30 12.85 -7.78 1.77
N LYS A 31 12.19 -8.92 1.63
CA LYS A 31 11.99 -9.60 0.36
C LYS A 31 10.49 -9.71 0.17
N TYR A 32 10.07 -9.62 -1.08
CA TYR A 32 8.72 -9.96 -1.46
C TYR A 32 8.76 -11.20 -2.35
N TYR A 33 7.76 -12.04 -2.24
CA TYR A 33 7.57 -13.18 -3.11
C TYR A 33 6.07 -13.51 -3.21
N SER A 34 5.72 -14.14 -4.33
CA SER A 34 4.38 -14.65 -4.59
C SER A 34 4.47 -16.16 -4.67
N THR A 35 3.66 -16.87 -3.89
CA THR A 35 3.61 -18.34 -3.85
C THR A 35 2.19 -18.81 -4.09
N ASN A 36 2.02 -19.88 -4.85
CA ASN A 36 0.72 -20.55 -4.97
C ASN A 36 0.56 -21.56 -3.83
N ASN A 37 -0.55 -21.48 -3.10
CA ASN A 37 -0.92 -22.47 -2.11
C ASN A 37 -1.38 -23.77 -2.77
N VAL A 38 -1.43 -24.84 -1.98
CA VAL A 38 -1.93 -26.17 -2.39
C VAL A 38 -3.37 -26.11 -2.91
N GLU A 39 -4.17 -25.16 -2.43
CA GLU A 39 -5.55 -24.89 -2.88
C GLU A 39 -5.63 -24.06 -4.18
N GLY A 40 -4.50 -23.73 -4.83
CA GLY A 40 -4.47 -22.91 -6.05
C GLY A 40 -4.62 -21.41 -5.82
N LYS A 41 -4.72 -20.94 -4.57
CA LYS A 41 -4.76 -19.51 -4.23
C LYS A 41 -3.35 -18.92 -4.23
N THR A 42 -3.17 -17.76 -4.85
CA THR A 42 -1.90 -17.04 -4.79
C THR A 42 -1.79 -16.24 -3.48
N VAL A 43 -0.63 -16.31 -2.84
CA VAL A 43 -0.32 -15.61 -1.59
C VAL A 43 0.88 -14.71 -1.81
N VAL A 44 0.70 -13.43 -1.48
CA VAL A 44 1.76 -12.43 -1.51
C VAL A 44 2.32 -12.27 -0.11
N THR A 45 3.64 -12.40 0.02
CA THR A 45 4.36 -12.20 1.28
C THR A 45 5.41 -11.10 1.12
N ILE A 46 5.42 -10.14 2.05
CA ILE A 46 6.44 -9.10 2.16
C ILE A 46 6.99 -9.13 3.58
N GLY A 47 8.21 -9.61 3.73
CA GLY A 47 8.80 -9.88 5.06
C GLY A 47 7.95 -10.87 5.86
N ASP A 48 7.43 -10.43 6.99
CA ASP A 48 6.58 -11.18 7.91
C ASP A 48 5.06 -11.05 7.63
N VAL A 49 4.65 -10.16 6.72
CA VAL A 49 3.24 -9.95 6.40
C VAL A 49 2.86 -10.76 5.16
N LYS A 50 1.86 -11.64 5.31
CA LYS A 50 1.29 -12.45 4.23
C LYS A 50 -0.21 -12.17 4.05
N LYS A 51 -0.64 -12.14 2.78
CA LYS A 51 -2.05 -11.97 2.39
C LYS A 51 -2.36 -12.84 1.18
N GLU A 52 -3.50 -13.53 1.23
CA GLU A 52 -4.06 -14.24 0.09
C GLU A 52 -4.70 -13.22 -0.87
N ILE A 53 -4.38 -13.35 -2.16
CA ILE A 53 -4.92 -12.47 -3.19
C ILE A 53 -6.06 -13.15 -3.93
N LEU A 54 -7.06 -12.36 -4.30
CA LEU A 54 -8.16 -12.80 -5.16
C LEU A 54 -7.76 -12.55 -6.61
N PRO A 55 -8.10 -13.45 -7.54
CA PRO A 55 -7.88 -13.20 -8.95
C PRO A 55 -8.72 -11.99 -9.40
N PRO A 56 -8.15 -11.06 -10.20
CA PRO A 56 -8.91 -9.94 -10.76
C PRO A 56 -9.99 -10.45 -11.73
N LYS A 57 -11.10 -9.74 -11.81
CA LYS A 57 -12.17 -9.96 -12.81
C LYS A 57 -11.76 -9.40 -14.17
N HIS A 58 -11.11 -8.24 -14.16
CA HIS A 58 -10.68 -7.47 -15.32
C HIS A 58 -9.18 -7.22 -15.26
N LEU A 59 -8.42 -8.01 -16.01
CA LEU A 59 -6.96 -7.91 -16.04
C LEU A 59 -6.50 -6.55 -16.60
N GLU A 60 -7.29 -5.93 -17.47
CA GLU A 60 -7.06 -4.62 -18.06
C GLU A 60 -7.09 -3.47 -17.04
N TYR A 61 -7.72 -3.66 -15.88
CA TYR A 61 -7.77 -2.66 -14.82
C TYR A 61 -6.65 -2.83 -13.79
N VAL A 62 -5.85 -3.89 -13.88
CA VAL A 62 -4.68 -4.08 -13.02
C VAL A 62 -3.51 -3.29 -13.61
N PRO A 63 -2.88 -2.38 -12.83
CA PRO A 63 -1.69 -1.67 -13.31
C PRO A 63 -0.57 -2.63 -13.67
N MET A 64 0.18 -2.31 -14.73
CA MET A 64 1.33 -3.09 -15.18
C MET A 64 2.57 -2.20 -15.35
N LYS A 65 3.76 -2.80 -15.20
CA LYS A 65 5.09 -2.17 -15.42
C LYS A 65 5.52 -1.18 -14.35
N TYR A 66 4.88 -1.17 -13.18
CA TYR A 66 5.27 -0.36 -12.03
C TYR A 66 6.22 -1.11 -11.08
N LEU A 67 6.08 -2.42 -10.97
CA LEU A 67 7.01 -3.30 -10.27
C LEU A 67 8.32 -3.43 -11.06
N LYS A 68 9.42 -3.10 -10.39
CA LYS A 68 10.77 -3.29 -10.92
C LYS A 68 11.31 -4.64 -10.46
N ALA A 69 12.22 -5.22 -11.23
CA ALA A 69 12.92 -6.46 -10.87
C ALA A 69 13.57 -6.36 -9.47
N THR A 70 14.11 -5.19 -9.13
CA THR A 70 14.66 -4.90 -7.80
C THR A 70 13.98 -3.66 -7.20
N LEU A 71 13.37 -3.83 -6.03
CA LEU A 71 12.80 -2.74 -5.24
C LEU A 71 13.78 -2.29 -4.14
N SER A 72 13.78 -1.00 -3.82
CA SER A 72 14.55 -0.50 -2.67
C SER A 72 13.90 -0.94 -1.36
N GLN A 73 14.70 -0.98 -0.29
CA GLN A 73 14.22 -1.34 1.04
C GLN A 73 13.15 -0.37 1.56
N ASP A 74 13.27 0.93 1.24
CA ASP A 74 12.26 1.93 1.60
C ASP A 74 10.92 1.65 0.91
N THR A 75 10.94 1.33 -0.40
CA THR A 75 9.74 0.95 -1.14
C THR A 75 9.11 -0.30 -0.54
N LEU A 76 9.91 -1.32 -0.22
CA LEU A 76 9.43 -2.55 0.40
C LEU A 76 8.84 -2.32 1.79
N HIS A 77 9.41 -1.41 2.57
CA HIS A 77 8.86 -1.02 3.87
C HIS A 77 7.47 -0.40 3.72
N HIS A 78 7.29 0.50 2.75
CA HIS A 78 5.99 1.09 2.44
C HIS A 78 4.98 0.04 1.96
N LEU A 79 5.36 -0.83 1.03
CA LEU A 79 4.48 -1.88 0.50
C LEU A 79 4.10 -2.90 1.59
N ARG A 80 5.02 -3.25 2.50
CA ARG A 80 4.74 -4.08 3.67
C ARG A 80 3.70 -3.44 4.58
N TRP A 81 3.85 -2.14 4.87
CA TRP A 81 2.89 -1.40 5.69
C TRP A 81 1.51 -1.33 5.01
N MET A 82 1.47 -1.09 3.70
CA MET A 82 0.23 -1.12 2.92
C MET A 82 -0.43 -2.51 2.97
N LEU A 83 0.34 -3.58 2.82
CA LEU A 83 -0.14 -4.96 2.94
C LEU A 83 -0.73 -5.25 4.32
N GLN A 84 -0.09 -4.74 5.37
CA GLN A 84 -0.57 -4.86 6.74
C GLN A 84 -1.90 -4.13 6.93
N LYS A 85 -2.04 -2.89 6.42
CA LYS A 85 -3.28 -2.10 6.51
C LYS A 85 -4.42 -2.74 5.73
N ASP A 86 -4.13 -3.19 4.53
CA ASP A 86 -5.09 -3.85 3.67
C ASP A 86 -5.55 -5.20 4.24
N LYS A 87 -4.66 -5.96 4.90
CA LYS A 87 -5.06 -7.17 5.63
C LYS A 87 -6.03 -6.88 6.78
N LEU A 88 -5.93 -5.71 7.39
CA LEU A 88 -6.84 -5.25 8.45
C LEU A 88 -8.15 -4.65 7.91
N GLY A 89 -8.31 -4.54 6.58
CA GLY A 89 -9.46 -3.87 5.97
C GLY A 89 -9.52 -2.38 6.25
N GLN A 90 -8.35 -1.74 6.45
CA GLN A 90 -8.26 -0.31 6.73
C GLN A 90 -7.94 0.49 5.47
N ASP A 91 -8.58 1.65 5.33
CA ASP A 91 -8.26 2.63 4.29
C ASP A 91 -6.82 3.14 4.42
N ILE A 92 -6.19 3.38 3.28
CA ILE A 92 -4.80 3.81 3.19
C ILE A 92 -4.75 5.24 2.63
N PHE A 93 -4.21 6.16 3.41
CA PHE A 93 -3.92 7.51 2.97
C PHE A 93 -2.41 7.77 2.96
N LEU A 94 -1.84 8.02 1.77
CA LEU A 94 -0.41 8.26 1.61
C LEU A 94 -0.10 9.76 1.71
N LEU A 95 0.72 10.14 2.68
CA LEU A 95 1.19 11.51 2.90
C LEU A 95 2.68 11.65 2.60
N GLY A 96 3.08 12.83 2.12
CA GLY A 96 4.49 13.11 1.82
C GLY A 96 4.65 14.26 0.84
N ARG A 97 5.91 14.64 0.60
CA ARG A 97 6.28 15.74 -0.31
C ARG A 97 5.59 15.62 -1.69
N PRO A 98 5.29 16.74 -2.35
CA PRO A 98 4.80 16.72 -3.73
C PRO A 98 5.72 15.88 -4.63
N GLY A 99 5.13 15.05 -5.49
CA GLY A 99 5.88 14.18 -6.39
C GLY A 99 5.20 12.83 -6.68
N PRO A 100 5.77 12.07 -7.63
CA PRO A 100 5.14 10.86 -8.16
C PRO A 100 5.23 9.64 -7.23
N LEU A 101 6.03 9.73 -6.16
CA LEU A 101 6.34 8.56 -5.32
C LEU A 101 5.09 7.92 -4.71
N LYS A 102 4.15 8.71 -4.20
CA LYS A 102 2.92 8.20 -3.55
C LYS A 102 2.02 7.46 -4.53
N ALA A 103 1.79 8.06 -5.70
CA ALA A 103 1.04 7.43 -6.78
C ALA A 103 1.73 6.15 -7.26
N ARG A 104 3.06 6.19 -7.42
CA ARG A 104 3.84 5.02 -7.80
C ARG A 104 3.74 3.89 -6.78
N LEU A 105 3.80 4.19 -5.48
CA LEU A 105 3.64 3.18 -4.42
C LEU A 105 2.26 2.52 -4.48
N ALA A 106 1.19 3.30 -4.69
CA ALA A 106 -0.14 2.76 -4.88
C ALA A 106 -0.22 1.81 -6.08
N LEU A 107 0.29 2.24 -7.23
CA LEU A 107 0.30 1.44 -8.46
C LEU A 107 1.13 0.16 -8.32
N GLN A 108 2.30 0.24 -7.69
CA GLN A 108 3.14 -0.91 -7.37
C GLN A 108 2.44 -1.90 -6.45
N TYR A 109 1.71 -1.41 -5.45
CA TYR A 109 0.95 -2.24 -4.52
C TYR A 109 -0.19 -2.98 -5.22
N LEU A 110 -0.93 -2.29 -6.09
CA LEU A 110 -2.04 -2.87 -6.85
C LEU A 110 -1.54 -3.91 -7.85
N GLU A 111 -0.44 -3.63 -8.56
CA GLU A 111 0.21 -4.62 -9.45
C GLU A 111 0.67 -5.85 -8.65
N LEU A 112 1.27 -5.66 -7.47
CA LEU A 112 1.74 -6.75 -6.62
C LEU A 112 0.61 -7.64 -6.10
N THR A 113 -0.53 -7.04 -5.78
CA THR A 113 -1.69 -7.74 -5.22
C THR A 113 -2.70 -8.18 -6.26
N GLY A 114 -2.49 -7.85 -7.54
CA GLY A 114 -3.41 -8.15 -8.63
C GLY A 114 -4.74 -7.42 -8.51
N ARG A 115 -4.76 -6.21 -7.95
CA ARG A 115 -5.98 -5.44 -7.72
C ARG A 115 -6.27 -4.45 -8.84
N GLU A 116 -7.56 -4.37 -9.16
CA GLU A 116 -8.10 -3.44 -10.15
C GLU A 116 -8.07 -2.00 -9.63
N LEU A 117 -7.75 -1.06 -10.52
CA LEU A 117 -7.66 0.36 -10.24
C LEU A 117 -8.74 1.12 -11.00
N GLU A 118 -9.50 1.93 -10.28
CA GLU A 118 -10.31 3.01 -10.83
C GLU A 118 -9.79 4.35 -10.30
N TYR A 119 -9.42 5.26 -11.22
CA TYR A 119 -8.83 6.55 -10.85
C TYR A 119 -9.88 7.65 -10.81
N VAL A 120 -9.97 8.33 -9.66
CA VAL A 120 -10.90 9.44 -9.43
C VAL A 120 -10.11 10.67 -9.03
N VAL A 121 -10.21 11.74 -9.82
CA VAL A 121 -9.64 13.04 -9.48
C VAL A 121 -10.64 13.84 -8.69
N LEU A 122 -10.23 14.31 -7.51
CA LEU A 122 -11.00 15.27 -6.72
C LEU A 122 -10.40 16.66 -6.93
N SER A 123 -11.21 17.57 -7.43
CA SER A 123 -10.93 19.00 -7.54
C SER A 123 -12.01 19.79 -6.79
N ARG A 124 -11.85 21.11 -6.70
CA ARG A 124 -12.90 21.98 -6.14
C ARG A 124 -14.21 21.92 -6.95
N ASP A 125 -14.11 21.58 -8.22
CA ASP A 125 -15.24 21.51 -9.14
C ASP A 125 -15.86 20.10 -9.19
N THR A 126 -15.30 19.12 -8.48
CA THR A 126 -15.88 17.78 -8.38
C THR A 126 -17.19 17.85 -7.59
N THR A 127 -18.29 17.45 -8.24
CA THR A 127 -19.63 17.48 -7.68
C THR A 127 -20.06 16.11 -7.17
N GLU A 128 -21.14 16.08 -6.38
CA GLU A 128 -21.77 14.83 -5.94
C GLU A 128 -22.14 13.91 -7.11
N SER A 129 -22.53 14.47 -8.26
CA SER A 129 -22.90 13.70 -9.45
C SER A 129 -21.70 13.01 -10.12
N ASP A 130 -20.47 13.42 -9.82
CA ASP A 130 -19.24 12.79 -10.30
C ASP A 130 -18.82 11.59 -9.43
N LEU A 131 -19.39 11.49 -8.21
CA LEU A 131 -19.08 10.45 -7.23
C LEU A 131 -20.25 9.47 -6.99
N LYS A 132 -21.49 9.94 -7.13
CA LYS A 132 -22.71 9.14 -6.94
C LYS A 132 -23.29 8.67 -8.27
N GLN A 133 -24.46 8.04 -8.22
CA GLN A 133 -25.17 7.62 -9.42
C GLN A 133 -25.58 8.83 -10.26
N ARG A 134 -25.29 8.78 -11.57
CA ARG A 134 -25.73 9.79 -12.53
C ARG A 134 -26.82 9.23 -13.42
N ARG A 135 -27.91 9.98 -13.60
CA ARG A 135 -28.94 9.65 -14.58
C ARG A 135 -28.50 10.11 -15.98
N GLU A 136 -28.40 9.17 -16.91
CA GLU A 136 -28.12 9.42 -18.32
C GLU A 136 -29.32 9.00 -19.18
N ILE A 137 -29.67 9.80 -20.19
CA ILE A 137 -30.69 9.43 -21.16
C ILE A 137 -29.96 8.86 -22.39
N LYS A 138 -30.19 7.59 -22.69
CA LYS A 138 -29.71 6.93 -23.90
C LYS A 138 -30.90 6.45 -24.70
N ASN A 139 -30.97 6.85 -25.98
CA ASN A 139 -32.05 6.46 -26.91
C ASN A 139 -33.46 6.69 -26.33
N GLY A 140 -33.69 7.84 -25.68
CA GLY A 140 -34.99 8.20 -25.09
C GLY A 140 -35.34 7.47 -23.79
N THR A 141 -34.50 6.56 -23.29
CA THR A 141 -34.70 5.84 -22.03
C THR A 141 -33.74 6.36 -20.96
N ALA A 142 -34.24 6.55 -19.74
CA ALA A 142 -33.41 6.92 -18.60
C ALA A 142 -32.67 5.68 -18.06
N SER A 143 -31.36 5.80 -17.94
CA SER A 143 -30.46 4.80 -17.33
C SER A 143 -29.70 5.45 -16.17
N TYR A 144 -29.42 4.68 -15.12
CA TYR A 144 -28.57 5.12 -14.01
C TYR A 144 -27.21 4.48 -14.17
N LEU A 145 -26.17 5.32 -14.13
CA LEU A 145 -24.78 4.89 -14.20
C LEU A 145 -24.13 5.08 -12.83
N ASP A 146 -23.63 3.98 -12.28
CA ASP A 146 -22.89 3.99 -11.02
C ASP A 146 -21.46 4.46 -11.25
N GLN A 147 -21.05 5.48 -10.50
CA GLN A 147 -19.67 5.94 -10.46
C GLN A 147 -18.81 5.09 -9.51
N SER A 148 -17.49 5.23 -9.62
CA SER A 148 -16.46 4.58 -8.80
C SER A 148 -16.82 4.42 -7.32
N ALA A 149 -17.20 5.50 -6.63
CA ALA A 149 -17.47 5.47 -5.19
C ALA A 149 -18.73 4.68 -4.80
N VAL A 150 -19.64 4.43 -5.74
CA VAL A 150 -20.84 3.60 -5.52
C VAL A 150 -20.52 2.11 -5.71
N LYS A 151 -19.56 1.79 -6.57
CA LYS A 151 -19.16 0.41 -6.90
C LYS A 151 -18.15 -0.19 -5.92
N ALA A 152 -17.38 0.67 -5.25
CA ALA A 152 -16.25 0.32 -4.39
C ALA A 152 -16.64 -0.45 -3.11
#